data_AF-A0A150U0R5-F1
#
_entry.id   AF-A0A150U0R5-F1
#
_cell.length_a   1.000
_cell.length_b   1.000
_cell.length_c   1.000
_cell.angle_alpha   90.00
_cell.angle_beta   90.00
_cell.angle_gamma   90.00
#
_symmetry.space_group_name_H-M   'P 1'
#
loop_
_entity.id
_entity.type
_entity.pdbx_description
1 polymer ?
#
loop_
_entity_poly.entity_id
_entity_poly.type
_entity_poly.pdbx_seq_one_letter_code
_entity_poly.pdbx_strand_id
1 'polypeptide(L)'
;MVTIAEARALAEGSTATVEGFATVAPGTFSSATSEQGFALQDATGGIYVSLPDALDFGLDARVRVTGQLGQTAQQTVLNAAAASVTVLDGAESIEPKDVMTGDVGEPVEGLLVRVNGSVTTAVEDEQPYGFQAYIDDGSGEIQVYVHVVDGQPVIDTASLKIGQAVEVTGLAAQYEETYEVAPRRAGDLVVR
;
A
#
# COMPACT_ATOMS: atom_id res chain seq x y z
N MET A 1 -2.11 -22.73 -7.49
CA MET A 1 -2.31 -21.53 -6.64
C MET A 1 -1.43 -21.71 -5.43
N VAL A 2 -0.81 -20.64 -4.99
CA VAL A 2 0.03 -20.59 -3.79
C VAL A 2 -0.47 -19.47 -2.90
N THR A 3 -0.09 -19.49 -1.64
CA THR A 3 -0.30 -18.35 -0.73
C THR A 3 0.54 -17.15 -1.16
N ILE A 4 0.21 -15.96 -0.71
CA ILE A 4 0.99 -14.76 -1.03
C ILE A 4 2.40 -14.85 -0.44
N ALA A 5 2.55 -15.38 0.78
CA ALA A 5 3.88 -15.61 1.35
C ALA A 5 4.73 -16.58 0.51
N GLU A 6 4.15 -17.68 0.03
CA GLU A 6 4.84 -18.61 -0.88
C GLU A 6 5.19 -17.96 -2.21
N ALA A 7 4.32 -17.11 -2.76
CA ALA A 7 4.60 -16.37 -3.99
C ALA A 7 5.79 -15.41 -3.84
N ARG A 8 5.85 -14.67 -2.73
CA ARG A 8 6.98 -13.76 -2.41
C ARG A 8 8.31 -14.50 -2.24
N ALA A 9 8.28 -15.78 -1.86
CA ALA A 9 9.48 -16.60 -1.68
C ALA A 9 10.01 -17.23 -2.99
N LEU A 10 9.33 -17.02 -4.12
CA LEU A 10 9.80 -17.53 -5.41
C LEU A 10 10.99 -16.70 -5.93
N ALA A 11 11.74 -17.28 -6.87
CA ALA A 11 12.75 -16.51 -7.59
C ALA A 11 12.08 -15.45 -8.48
N GLU A 12 12.73 -14.30 -8.66
CA GLU A 12 12.30 -13.26 -9.61
C GLU A 12 12.02 -13.84 -11.01
N GLY A 13 10.97 -13.34 -11.67
CA GLY A 13 10.48 -13.86 -12.96
C GLY A 13 9.61 -15.11 -12.86
N SER A 14 9.51 -15.74 -11.68
CA SER A 14 8.62 -16.90 -11.48
C SER A 14 7.16 -16.49 -11.62
N THR A 15 6.36 -17.34 -12.27
CA THR A 15 4.92 -17.14 -12.37
C THR A 15 4.22 -17.71 -11.14
N ALA A 16 3.36 -16.90 -10.50
CA ALA A 16 2.51 -17.31 -9.40
C ALA A 16 1.04 -17.03 -9.72
N THR A 17 0.16 -17.82 -9.11
CA THR A 17 -1.27 -17.50 -9.04
C THR A 17 -1.64 -17.43 -7.57
N VAL A 18 -2.13 -16.28 -7.15
CA VAL A 18 -2.52 -15.97 -5.77
C VAL A 18 -3.96 -15.48 -5.73
N GLU A 19 -4.56 -15.57 -4.55
CA GLU A 19 -5.90 -15.09 -4.29
C GLU A 19 -5.93 -14.42 -2.92
N GLY A 20 -6.66 -13.33 -2.80
CA GLY A 20 -6.78 -12.57 -1.56
C GLY A 20 -7.87 -11.51 -1.66
N PHE A 21 -7.81 -10.53 -0.78
CA PHE A 21 -8.71 -9.38 -0.75
C PHE A 21 -7.95 -8.10 -1.03
N ALA A 22 -8.53 -7.23 -1.85
CA ALA A 22 -7.92 -5.96 -2.25
C ALA A 22 -7.81 -5.02 -1.04
N THR A 23 -6.58 -4.76 -0.58
CA THR A 23 -6.31 -3.83 0.51
C THR A 23 -6.06 -2.42 0.03
N VAL A 24 -5.74 -2.21 -1.25
CA VAL A 24 -5.70 -0.91 -1.95
C VAL A 24 -6.48 -1.10 -3.26
N ALA A 25 -7.29 -0.13 -3.67
CA ALA A 25 -8.05 -0.23 -4.92
C ALA A 25 -7.18 0.06 -6.16
N PRO A 26 -7.49 -0.51 -7.33
CA PRO A 26 -6.79 -0.23 -8.58
C PRO A 26 -6.60 1.26 -8.84
N GLY A 27 -5.38 1.66 -9.19
CA GLY A 27 -5.04 3.02 -9.59
C GLY A 27 -4.96 4.06 -8.46
N THR A 28 -5.20 3.67 -7.20
CA THR A 28 -5.15 4.59 -6.05
C THR A 28 -3.78 5.27 -5.91
N PHE A 29 -2.69 4.56 -6.27
CA PHE A 29 -1.31 5.05 -6.16
C PHE A 29 -0.72 5.56 -7.49
N SER A 30 -1.54 5.62 -8.54
CA SER A 30 -1.10 5.91 -9.91
C SER A 30 -0.43 7.28 -10.09
N SER A 31 -0.69 8.24 -9.20
CA SER A 31 -0.09 9.58 -9.24
C SER A 31 1.44 9.56 -9.15
N ALA A 32 2.02 8.61 -8.40
CA ALA A 32 3.46 8.49 -8.21
C ALA A 32 4.05 7.23 -8.88
N THR A 33 3.27 6.16 -9.03
CA THR A 33 3.75 4.89 -9.59
C THR A 33 3.64 4.81 -11.12
N SER A 34 2.82 5.66 -11.74
CA SER A 34 2.49 5.63 -13.19
C SER A 34 1.84 4.33 -13.68
N GLU A 35 1.47 3.43 -12.78
CA GLU A 35 0.80 2.16 -13.05
C GLU A 35 -0.59 2.13 -12.41
N GLN A 36 -1.40 1.13 -12.75
CA GLN A 36 -2.81 1.05 -12.41
C GLN A 36 -3.14 -0.09 -11.44
N GLY A 37 -2.12 -0.57 -10.73
CA GLY A 37 -2.18 -1.70 -9.82
C GLY A 37 -2.92 -1.45 -8.52
N PHE A 38 -2.88 -2.48 -7.68
CA PHE A 38 -3.61 -2.58 -6.42
C PHE A 38 -2.83 -3.46 -5.44
N ALA A 39 -3.13 -3.39 -4.15
CA ALA A 39 -2.55 -4.29 -3.15
C ALA A 39 -3.52 -5.43 -2.83
N LEU A 40 -2.99 -6.63 -2.68
CA LEU A 40 -3.72 -7.86 -2.40
C LEU A 40 -3.16 -8.52 -1.15
N GLN A 41 -4.03 -8.96 -0.24
CA GLN A 41 -3.62 -9.61 1.00
C GLN A 41 -4.43 -10.88 1.28
N ASP A 42 -3.74 -11.90 1.77
CA ASP A 42 -4.32 -13.13 2.32
C ASP A 42 -3.89 -13.30 3.78
N ALA A 43 -4.22 -14.43 4.40
CA ALA A 43 -3.88 -14.70 5.80
C ALA A 43 -2.36 -14.87 6.05
N THR A 44 -1.55 -14.95 5.00
CA THR A 44 -0.11 -15.26 5.06
C THR A 44 0.77 -14.06 4.73
N GLY A 45 0.30 -13.13 3.91
CA GLY A 45 1.11 -12.02 3.42
C GLY A 45 0.33 -11.08 2.52
N GLY A 46 0.99 -9.99 2.15
CA GLY A 46 0.47 -9.00 1.20
C GLY A 46 1.45 -8.77 0.06
N ILE A 47 0.92 -8.39 -1.10
CA ILE A 47 1.71 -8.12 -2.31
C ILE A 47 1.05 -7.02 -3.11
N TYR A 48 1.86 -6.16 -3.71
CA TYR A 48 1.37 -5.19 -4.67
C TYR A 48 1.31 -5.83 -6.07
N VAL A 49 0.18 -5.72 -6.74
CA VAL A 49 -0.04 -6.25 -8.09
C VAL A 49 0.08 -5.09 -9.08
N SER A 50 1.16 -5.10 -9.87
CA SER A 50 1.41 -4.06 -10.86
C SER A 50 0.64 -4.35 -12.15
N LEU A 51 -0.10 -3.35 -12.64
CA LEU A 51 -0.94 -3.45 -13.83
C LEU A 51 -0.71 -2.30 -14.81
N PRO A 52 -0.71 -2.56 -16.13
CA PRO A 52 -0.65 -1.49 -17.14
C PRO A 52 -1.96 -0.70 -17.27
N ASP A 53 -3.10 -1.36 -17.04
CA ASP A 53 -4.44 -0.81 -17.24
C ASP A 53 -5.28 -0.94 -15.97
N ALA A 54 -6.12 0.07 -15.70
CA ALA A 54 -6.99 0.07 -14.53
C ALA A 54 -8.10 -0.97 -14.64
N LEU A 55 -8.46 -1.54 -13.49
CA LEU A 55 -9.59 -2.45 -13.32
C LEU A 55 -10.68 -1.77 -12.48
N ASP A 56 -11.93 -2.17 -12.70
CA ASP A 56 -13.09 -1.63 -12.01
C ASP A 56 -13.52 -2.54 -10.85
N PHE A 57 -12.84 -2.41 -9.71
CA PHE A 57 -13.26 -2.97 -8.42
C PHE A 57 -12.72 -2.11 -7.26
N GLY A 58 -13.36 -2.21 -6.09
CA GLY A 58 -12.98 -1.44 -4.91
C GLY A 58 -12.18 -2.24 -3.89
N LEU A 59 -11.95 -1.61 -2.73
CA LEU A 59 -11.46 -2.27 -1.52
C LEU A 59 -12.31 -3.50 -1.17
N ASP A 60 -11.70 -4.42 -0.42
CA ASP A 60 -12.32 -5.63 0.14
C ASP A 60 -12.76 -6.65 -0.93
N ALA A 61 -12.62 -6.36 -2.23
CA ALA A 61 -12.96 -7.27 -3.31
C ALA A 61 -12.07 -8.52 -3.26
N ARG A 62 -12.69 -9.70 -3.40
CA ARG A 62 -11.95 -10.95 -3.54
C ARG A 62 -11.40 -11.06 -4.96
N VAL A 63 -10.08 -11.19 -5.09
CA VAL A 63 -9.40 -11.18 -6.39
C VAL A 63 -8.47 -12.37 -6.49
N ARG A 64 -8.50 -13.04 -7.65
CA ARG A 64 -7.48 -14.00 -8.07
C ARG A 64 -6.67 -13.39 -9.21
N VAL A 65 -5.35 -13.49 -9.11
CA VAL A 65 -4.44 -12.96 -10.13
C VAL A 65 -3.33 -13.95 -10.45
N THR A 66 -3.00 -14.06 -11.73
CA THR A 66 -1.78 -14.71 -12.21
C THR A 66 -0.80 -13.67 -12.74
N GLY A 67 0.43 -13.68 -12.26
CA GLY A 67 1.48 -12.76 -12.70
C GLY A 67 2.88 -13.28 -12.45
N GLN A 68 3.88 -12.49 -12.78
CA GLN A 68 5.30 -12.79 -12.57
C GLN A 68 5.85 -11.97 -11.39
N LEU A 69 6.52 -12.65 -10.47
CA LEU A 69 7.20 -11.98 -9.36
C LEU A 69 8.31 -11.08 -9.89
N GLY A 70 8.42 -9.86 -9.36
CA GLY A 70 9.43 -8.89 -9.73
C GLY A 70 9.70 -7.88 -8.62
N GLN A 71 10.64 -6.98 -8.89
CA GLN A 71 10.91 -5.80 -8.06
C GLN A 71 10.63 -4.53 -8.88
N THR A 72 9.89 -3.57 -8.32
CA THR A 72 9.71 -2.24 -8.90
C THR A 72 10.08 -1.21 -7.86
N ALA A 73 11.09 -0.37 -8.13
CA ALA A 73 11.67 0.53 -7.12
C ALA A 73 12.00 -0.18 -5.79
N GLN A 74 12.57 -1.40 -5.88
CA GLN A 74 12.83 -2.31 -4.76
C GLN A 74 11.62 -2.94 -4.07
N GLN A 75 10.38 -2.51 -4.36
CA GLN A 75 9.19 -3.15 -3.82
C GLN A 75 8.90 -4.49 -4.48
N THR A 76 8.54 -5.49 -3.68
CA THR A 76 8.08 -6.80 -4.18
C THR A 76 6.72 -6.68 -4.84
N VAL A 77 6.68 -6.96 -6.15
CA VAL A 77 5.46 -6.87 -6.96
C VAL A 77 5.13 -8.17 -7.68
N LEU A 78 3.85 -8.35 -7.97
CA LEU A 78 3.36 -9.32 -8.94
C LEU A 78 2.97 -8.57 -10.22
N ASN A 79 3.80 -8.64 -11.25
CA ASN A 79 3.53 -8.03 -12.55
C ASN A 79 2.49 -8.85 -13.30
N ALA A 80 1.33 -8.26 -13.60
CA ALA A 80 0.22 -8.94 -14.24
C ALA A 80 -0.36 -8.14 -15.41
N ALA A 81 -1.15 -8.82 -16.25
CA ALA A 81 -2.01 -8.16 -17.22
C ALA A 81 -3.43 -8.10 -16.66
N ALA A 82 -4.21 -7.08 -17.04
CA ALA A 82 -5.62 -6.95 -16.65
C ALA A 82 -6.44 -8.22 -16.93
N ALA A 83 -6.19 -8.89 -18.07
CA ALA A 83 -6.86 -10.14 -18.44
C ALA A 83 -6.51 -11.35 -17.54
N SER A 84 -5.44 -11.26 -16.75
CA SER A 84 -5.02 -12.29 -15.79
C SER A 84 -5.62 -12.08 -14.39
N VAL A 85 -6.45 -11.05 -14.22
CA VAL A 85 -7.14 -10.74 -12.97
C VAL A 85 -8.59 -11.18 -13.08
N THR A 86 -9.07 -11.91 -12.08
CA THR A 86 -10.47 -12.33 -11.96
C THR A 86 -11.01 -11.85 -10.62
N VAL A 87 -12.01 -10.98 -10.65
CA VAL A 87 -12.81 -10.64 -9.46
C VAL A 87 -13.78 -11.79 -9.19
N LEU A 88 -13.80 -12.26 -7.95
CA LEU A 88 -14.59 -13.39 -7.49
C LEU A 88 -15.76 -12.91 -6.64
N ASP A 89 -16.76 -13.77 -6.45
CA ASP A 89 -17.82 -13.51 -5.48
C ASP A 89 -17.26 -13.48 -4.05
N GLY A 90 -17.74 -12.51 -3.27
CA GLY A 90 -17.37 -12.29 -1.89
C GLY A 90 -16.53 -11.02 -1.69
N ALA A 91 -16.62 -10.46 -0.49
CA ALA A 91 -15.81 -9.35 -0.04
C ALA A 91 -15.49 -9.53 1.43
N GLU A 92 -14.28 -9.15 1.83
CA GLU A 92 -13.82 -9.22 3.21
C GLU A 92 -12.91 -8.03 3.49
N SER A 93 -13.17 -7.34 4.60
CA SER A 93 -12.30 -6.26 5.03
C SER A 93 -11.18 -6.82 5.89
N ILE A 94 -9.96 -6.56 5.46
CA ILE A 94 -8.75 -6.95 6.17
C ILE A 94 -8.50 -5.95 7.29
N GLU A 95 -8.44 -6.45 8.52
CA GLU A 95 -8.02 -5.65 9.66
C GLU A 95 -6.53 -5.28 9.53
N PRO A 96 -6.16 -3.99 9.64
CA PRO A 96 -4.77 -3.57 9.60
C PRO A 96 -3.95 -4.21 10.72
N LYS A 97 -2.71 -4.57 10.42
CA LYS A 97 -1.74 -4.99 11.43
C LYS A 97 -1.21 -3.76 12.17
N ASP A 98 -1.30 -3.74 13.50
CA ASP A 98 -0.65 -2.71 14.31
C ASP A 98 0.87 -2.89 14.27
N VAL A 99 1.60 -1.82 13.90
CA VAL A 99 3.06 -1.80 13.76
C VAL A 99 3.60 -0.53 14.42
N MET A 100 4.75 -0.60 15.08
CA MET A 100 5.46 0.60 15.56
C MET A 100 6.09 1.34 14.39
N THR A 101 6.24 2.66 14.46
CA THR A 101 6.76 3.43 13.31
C THR A 101 8.14 2.96 12.86
N GLY A 102 9.05 2.66 13.80
CA GLY A 102 10.40 2.15 13.51
C GLY A 102 10.46 0.68 13.05
N ASP A 103 9.34 -0.06 13.12
CA ASP A 103 9.25 -1.46 12.70
C ASP A 103 8.65 -1.62 11.28
N VAL A 104 8.27 -0.52 10.61
CA VAL A 104 7.82 -0.56 9.21
C VAL A 104 9.02 -0.80 8.30
N GLY A 105 9.03 -1.96 7.65
CA GLY A 105 10.12 -2.42 6.78
C GLY A 105 9.78 -3.72 6.05
N GLU A 106 10.80 -4.39 5.48
CA GLU A 106 10.65 -5.63 4.71
C GLU A 106 9.68 -6.67 5.34
N PRO A 107 9.72 -6.97 6.66
CA PRO A 107 8.86 -8.00 7.25
C PRO A 107 7.35 -7.70 7.18
N VAL A 108 6.98 -6.44 6.91
CA VAL A 108 5.58 -6.01 6.75
C VAL A 108 5.29 -5.43 5.36
N GLU A 109 6.27 -5.40 4.45
CA GLU A 109 6.09 -4.89 3.10
C GLU A 109 4.94 -5.62 2.37
N GLY A 110 4.07 -4.85 1.73
CA GLY A 110 2.88 -5.33 1.04
C GLY A 110 1.66 -5.53 1.95
N LEU A 111 1.79 -5.47 3.28
CA LEU A 111 0.66 -5.59 4.20
C LEU A 111 -0.07 -4.26 4.39
N LEU A 112 -1.35 -4.37 4.70
CA LEU A 112 -2.11 -3.29 5.33
C LEU A 112 -1.68 -3.15 6.80
N VAL A 113 -1.13 -1.99 7.15
CA VAL A 113 -0.64 -1.68 8.49
C VAL A 113 -1.36 -0.47 9.08
N ARG A 114 -1.33 -0.37 10.40
CA ARG A 114 -1.75 0.80 11.17
C ARG A 114 -0.63 1.21 12.11
N VAL A 115 -0.22 2.46 11.99
CA VAL A 115 0.84 3.08 12.78
C VAL A 115 0.27 4.27 13.55
N ASN A 116 0.82 4.54 14.72
CA ASN A 116 0.48 5.72 15.52
C ASN A 116 1.75 6.53 15.69
N GLY A 117 1.68 7.85 15.75
CA GLY A 117 2.87 8.68 15.94
C GLY A 117 2.55 10.16 16.02
N SER A 118 3.54 10.96 16.42
CA SER A 118 3.48 12.41 16.29
C SER A 118 4.12 12.84 14.98
N VAL A 119 3.48 13.76 14.25
CA VAL A 119 4.07 14.34 13.04
C VAL A 119 5.36 15.07 13.38
N THR A 120 6.45 14.76 12.70
CA THR A 120 7.80 15.26 13.01
C THR A 120 8.27 16.38 12.09
N THR A 121 7.77 16.40 10.85
CA THR A 121 8.12 17.40 9.82
C THR A 121 6.89 18.16 9.31
N ALA A 122 7.11 19.29 8.64
CA ALA A 122 6.06 19.93 7.87
C ALA A 122 5.76 19.09 6.62
N VAL A 123 4.50 19.04 6.21
CA VAL A 123 4.11 18.37 4.96
C VAL A 123 4.83 19.02 3.79
N GLU A 124 5.49 18.19 2.98
CA GLU A 124 6.09 18.57 1.72
C GLU A 124 5.09 18.30 0.59
N ASP A 125 4.92 19.30 -0.28
CA ASP A 125 4.05 19.24 -1.46
C ASP A 125 4.89 18.84 -2.67
N GLU A 126 4.64 17.64 -3.18
CA GLU A 126 5.33 17.04 -4.32
C GLU A 126 4.41 16.89 -5.54
N GLN A 127 3.39 17.74 -5.65
CA GLN A 127 2.46 17.65 -6.77
C GLN A 127 3.19 17.75 -8.14
N PRO A 128 2.79 16.93 -9.13
CA PRO A 128 1.54 16.16 -9.18
C PRO A 128 1.60 14.77 -8.51
N TYR A 129 2.73 14.35 -7.93
CA TYR A 129 2.92 12.98 -7.47
C TYR A 129 2.21 12.69 -6.15
N GLY A 130 2.36 13.57 -5.16
CA GLY A 130 1.84 13.31 -3.82
C GLY A 130 2.23 14.38 -2.81
N PHE A 131 2.12 14.00 -1.54
CA PHE A 131 2.60 14.76 -0.39
C PHE A 131 3.37 13.84 0.54
N GLN A 132 4.44 14.35 1.12
CA GLN A 132 5.28 13.61 2.03
C GLN A 132 5.16 14.20 3.44
N ALA A 133 4.99 13.34 4.43
CA ALA A 133 5.05 13.68 5.85
C ALA A 133 5.77 12.56 6.62
N TYR A 134 6.23 12.86 7.82
CA TYR A 134 6.86 11.88 8.70
C TYR A 134 6.18 11.85 10.06
N ILE A 135 6.10 10.66 10.66
CA ILE A 135 5.56 10.44 12.01
C ILE A 135 6.49 9.53 12.82
N ASP A 136 6.47 9.68 14.15
CA ASP A 136 7.29 8.86 15.07
C ASP A 136 6.53 8.60 16.39
N ASP A 137 6.53 7.34 16.85
CA ASP A 137 6.05 6.93 18.19
C ASP A 137 7.16 6.84 19.24
N GLY A 138 8.41 7.11 18.85
CA GLY A 138 9.62 6.98 19.65
C GLY A 138 10.42 5.71 19.36
N SER A 139 9.92 4.80 18.52
CA SER A 139 10.66 3.63 18.03
C SER A 139 11.50 3.92 16.79
N GLY A 140 11.23 5.03 16.09
CA GLY A 140 11.87 5.39 14.82
C GLY A 140 10.88 6.07 13.89
N GLU A 141 11.35 7.01 13.10
CA GLU A 141 10.51 7.79 12.19
C GLU A 141 10.12 6.98 10.94
N ILE A 142 8.88 7.13 10.48
CA ILE A 142 8.39 6.53 9.22
C ILE A 142 7.75 7.58 8.31
N GLN A 143 7.95 7.40 7.01
CA GLN A 143 7.30 8.19 5.98
C GLN A 143 5.82 7.82 5.85
N VAL A 144 4.97 8.85 5.76
CA VAL A 144 3.59 8.76 5.29
C VAL A 144 3.53 9.43 3.92
N TYR A 145 3.36 8.62 2.87
CA TYR A 145 3.28 9.13 1.50
C TYR A 145 1.83 9.18 1.03
N VAL A 146 1.36 10.37 0.70
CA VAL A 146 -0.05 10.63 0.38
C VAL A 146 -0.21 10.83 -1.11
N HIS A 147 -0.76 9.80 -1.78
CA HIS A 147 -1.07 9.86 -3.20
C HIS A 147 -2.23 10.82 -3.53
N VAL A 148 -2.28 11.24 -4.79
CA VAL A 148 -3.33 12.10 -5.34
C VAL A 148 -4.31 11.26 -6.16
N VAL A 149 -5.59 11.33 -5.81
CA VAL A 149 -6.71 10.70 -6.54
C VAL A 149 -7.66 11.80 -6.98
N ASP A 150 -8.01 11.83 -8.27
CA ASP A 150 -8.88 12.86 -8.87
C ASP A 150 -8.43 14.31 -8.57
N GLY A 151 -7.11 14.52 -8.52
CA GLY A 151 -6.51 15.83 -8.26
C GLY A 151 -6.56 16.28 -6.80
N GLN A 152 -6.91 15.40 -5.86
CA GLN A 152 -6.94 15.68 -4.42
C GLN A 152 -6.09 14.65 -3.64
N PRO A 153 -5.46 15.03 -2.52
CA PRO A 153 -4.80 14.06 -1.65
C PRO A 153 -5.82 13.07 -1.10
N VAL A 154 -5.41 11.80 -0.97
CA VAL A 154 -6.29 10.73 -0.49
C VAL A 154 -6.70 10.88 0.99
N ILE A 155 -5.92 11.63 1.78
CA ILE A 155 -6.23 12.03 3.17
C ILE A 155 -6.07 13.55 3.35
N ASP A 156 -6.63 14.10 4.43
CA ASP A 156 -6.50 15.53 4.76
C ASP A 156 -5.08 15.87 5.26
N THR A 157 -4.22 16.30 4.36
CA THR A 157 -2.84 16.70 4.68
C THR A 157 -2.76 17.97 5.53
N ALA A 158 -3.79 18.82 5.54
CA ALA A 158 -3.80 20.03 6.38
C ALA A 158 -3.90 19.71 7.88
N SER A 159 -4.33 18.49 8.21
CA SER A 159 -4.36 17.96 9.58
C SER A 159 -3.01 17.43 10.06
N LEU A 160 -2.04 17.18 9.17
CA LEU A 160 -0.70 16.70 9.51
C LEU A 160 0.22 17.87 9.92
N LYS A 161 0.06 18.36 11.15
CA LYS A 161 0.85 19.47 11.70
C LYS A 161 1.95 18.94 12.62
N ILE A 162 3.15 19.50 12.59
CA ILE A 162 4.24 19.14 13.51
C ILE A 162 3.72 19.06 14.96
N GLY A 163 3.99 17.94 15.62
CA GLY A 163 3.55 17.62 16.98
C GLY A 163 2.12 17.09 17.10
N GLN A 164 1.34 17.06 16.02
CA GLN A 164 0.01 16.46 16.02
C GLN A 164 0.14 14.94 16.13
N ALA A 165 -0.52 14.37 17.14
CA ALA A 165 -0.65 12.93 17.25
C ALA A 165 -1.68 12.43 16.24
N VAL A 166 -1.32 11.41 15.48
CA VAL A 166 -2.14 10.80 14.44
C VAL A 166 -2.03 9.29 14.47
N GLU A 167 -3.06 8.65 13.94
CA GLU A 167 -3.04 7.25 13.52
C GLU A 167 -3.22 7.21 12.01
N VAL A 168 -2.37 6.43 11.33
CA VAL A 168 -2.38 6.28 9.88
C VAL A 168 -2.50 4.80 9.53
N THR A 169 -3.48 4.47 8.71
CA THR A 169 -3.65 3.15 8.09
C THR A 169 -3.19 3.20 6.64
N GLY A 170 -2.46 2.21 6.16
CA GLY A 170 -1.98 2.24 4.78
C GLY A 170 -1.25 0.99 4.35
N LEU A 171 -0.90 0.92 3.07
CA LEU A 171 0.03 -0.10 2.58
C LEU A 171 1.42 0.20 3.16
N ALA A 172 2.06 -0.78 3.78
CA ALA A 172 3.50 -0.74 3.99
C ALA A 172 4.19 -0.97 2.64
N ALA A 173 4.63 0.12 2.02
CA ALA A 173 5.22 0.15 0.69
C ALA A 173 6.73 0.42 0.78
N GLN A 174 7.43 0.21 -0.33
CA GLN A 174 8.84 0.56 -0.48
C GLN A 174 9.06 1.37 -1.76
N TYR A 175 9.85 2.43 -1.65
CA TYR A 175 10.37 3.18 -2.78
C TYR A 175 11.88 3.36 -2.61
N GLU A 176 12.64 2.64 -3.44
CA GLU A 176 14.09 2.54 -3.36
C GLU A 176 14.56 2.08 -1.97
N GLU A 177 15.21 2.95 -1.19
CA GLU A 177 15.71 2.64 0.16
C GLU A 177 14.70 3.03 1.26
N THR A 178 13.59 3.67 0.89
CA THR A 178 12.60 4.21 1.83
C THR A 178 11.42 3.26 1.97
N TYR A 179 11.08 2.90 3.20
CA TYR A 179 9.78 2.32 3.53
C TYR A 179 8.79 3.42 3.90
N GLU A 180 7.54 3.22 3.54
CA GLU A 180 6.48 4.20 3.76
C GLU A 180 5.15 3.51 4.10
N VAL A 181 4.28 4.27 4.77
CA VAL A 181 2.87 3.93 4.93
C VAL A 181 2.07 4.79 3.97
N ALA A 182 1.49 4.18 2.93
CA ALA A 182 0.69 4.87 1.92
C ALA A 182 -0.82 4.73 2.22
N PRO A 183 -1.50 5.80 2.66
CA PRO A 183 -2.94 5.78 2.95
C PRO A 183 -3.76 5.58 1.69
N ARG A 184 -4.97 5.03 1.83
CA ARG A 184 -5.74 4.48 0.70
C ARG A 184 -7.07 5.17 0.50
N ARG A 185 -7.58 5.83 1.55
CA ARG A 185 -8.82 6.60 1.56
C ARG A 185 -8.83 7.61 2.70
N ALA A 186 -9.75 8.57 2.67
CA ALA A 186 -9.87 9.62 3.69
C ALA A 186 -9.96 9.08 5.13
N GLY A 187 -10.63 7.94 5.33
CA GLY A 187 -10.78 7.31 6.65
C GLY A 187 -9.53 6.63 7.21
N ASP A 188 -8.42 6.62 6.47
CA ASP A 188 -7.16 6.05 6.92
C ASP A 188 -6.32 7.02 7.78
N LEU A 189 -6.76 8.28 7.93
CA LEU A 189 -6.17 9.24 8.86
C LEU A 189 -7.12 9.49 10.05
N VAL A 190 -6.63 9.31 11.26
CA VAL A 190 -7.32 9.72 12.50
C VAL A 190 -6.43 10.67 13.29
N VAL A 191 -6.90 11.89 13.48
CA VAL A 191 -6.25 12.90 14.34
C VAL A 191 -6.62 12.60 15.80
N ARG A 192 -5.63 12.52 16.68
CA ARG A 192 -5.77 12.21 18.12
C ARG A 192 -5.78 13.47 18.99
#